data_AF-A0A9D6F6I9-F1
#
_entry.id   AF-A0A9D6F6I9-F1
#
_cell.length_a   1.000
_cell.length_b   1.000
_cell.length_c   1.000
_cell.angle_alpha   90.00
_cell.angle_beta   90.00
_cell.angle_gamma   90.00
#
_symmetry.space_group_name_H-M   'P 1'
#
loop_
_entity.id
_entity.type
_entity.pdbx_description
1 polymer ?
#
loop_
_entity_poly.entity_id
_entity_poly.type
_entity_poly.pdbx_seq_one_letter_code
_entity_poly.pdbx_strand_id
1 'polypeptide(L)'
;MKSKVIVPPPISRGIRTFGLSREVLLELLVHIHEGTPRDYASSCHRRMKNDRYYQYRISVMEENGREHLFLLAVDDTTSPDHLRIVNIGYAIL
;
A
#
# COMPACT_ATOMS: atom_id res chain seq x y z
N MET A 1 -12.63 -14.82 -3.96
CA MET A 1 -12.18 -13.97 -5.09
C MET A 1 -11.03 -13.10 -4.60
N LYS A 2 -9.96 -12.91 -5.39
CA LYS A 2 -8.89 -11.97 -5.03
C LYS A 2 -9.39 -10.53 -5.26
N SER A 3 -9.33 -9.68 -4.24
CA SER A 3 -9.83 -8.30 -4.34
C SER A 3 -8.94 -7.45 -5.24
N LYS A 4 -9.52 -6.68 -6.17
CA LYS A 4 -8.78 -5.80 -7.09
C LYS A 4 -8.36 -4.52 -6.38
N VAL A 5 -7.08 -4.15 -6.46
CA VAL A 5 -6.59 -2.88 -5.89
C VAL A 5 -6.87 -1.74 -6.86
N ILE A 6 -7.52 -0.68 -6.38
CA ILE A 6 -7.74 0.56 -7.10
C ILE A 6 -6.81 1.62 -6.51
N VAL A 7 -5.90 2.12 -7.35
CA VAL A 7 -5.04 3.26 -7.04
C VAL A 7 -5.58 4.49 -7.77
N PRO A 8 -6.18 5.47 -7.08
CA PRO A 8 -6.67 6.67 -7.72
C PRO A 8 -5.55 7.45 -8.42
N PRO A 9 -5.82 8.16 -9.52
CA PRO A 9 -4.81 8.94 -10.23
C PRO A 9 -4.01 9.93 -9.35
N PRO A 10 -4.61 10.63 -8.36
CA PRO A 10 -3.85 11.48 -7.44
C PRO A 10 -2.82 10.72 -6.62
N ILE A 11 -3.18 9.54 -6.09
CA ILE A 11 -2.30 8.66 -5.32
C ILE A 11 -1.17 8.13 -6.22
N SER A 12 -1.51 7.68 -7.43
CA SER A 12 -0.52 7.20 -8.41
C SER A 12 0.51 8.28 -8.76
N ARG A 13 0.09 9.55 -8.88
CA ARG A 13 1.01 10.67 -9.10
C ARG A 13 1.89 10.97 -7.88
N GLY A 14 1.31 10.99 -6.68
CA GLY A 14 2.07 11.21 -5.44
C GLY A 14 3.15 10.16 -5.24
N ILE A 15 2.84 8.90 -5.51
CA ILE A 15 3.80 7.80 -5.43
C ILE A 15 5.05 8.04 -6.29
N ARG A 16 4.88 8.56 -7.51
CA ARG A 16 6.02 8.82 -8.42
C ARG A 16 7.00 9.84 -7.86
N THR A 17 6.57 10.69 -6.92
CA THR A 17 7.43 11.69 -6.29
C THR A 17 8.31 11.14 -5.17
N PHE A 18 8.12 9.89 -4.76
CA PHE A 18 8.86 9.28 -3.65
C PHE A 18 10.27 8.81 -4.03
N GLY A 19 10.61 8.80 -5.32
CA GLY A 19 11.95 8.47 -5.80
C GLY A 19 12.24 6.97 -5.87
N LEU A 20 11.24 6.10 -5.67
CA LEU A 20 11.37 4.66 -5.90
C LEU A 20 11.48 4.31 -7.38
N SER A 21 12.14 3.19 -7.67
CA SER A 21 12.07 2.56 -8.99
C SER A 21 10.64 2.13 -9.32
N ARG A 22 10.34 2.04 -10.62
CA ARG A 22 9.03 1.61 -11.10
C ARG A 22 8.73 0.18 -10.69
N GLU A 23 9.75 -0.66 -10.70
CA GLU A 23 9.71 -2.08 -10.37
C GLU A 23 9.26 -2.28 -8.93
N VAL A 24 9.92 -1.62 -7.97
CA VAL A 24 9.56 -1.68 -6.54
C VAL A 24 8.12 -1.24 -6.31
N LEU A 25 7.68 -0.19 -7.01
CA LEU A 25 6.30 0.26 -6.90
C LEU A 25 5.30 -0.79 -7.41
N LEU A 26 5.57 -1.40 -8.56
CA LEU A 26 4.70 -2.42 -9.11
C LEU A 26 4.62 -3.63 -8.18
N GLU A 27 5.75 -4.06 -7.63
CA GLU A 27 5.82 -5.15 -6.64
C GLU A 27 5.01 -4.84 -5.39
N LEU A 28 5.11 -3.60 -4.87
CA LEU A 28 4.30 -3.15 -3.73
C LEU A 28 2.80 -3.20 -4.03
N LEU A 29 2.37 -2.75 -5.20
CA LEU A 29 0.95 -2.76 -5.58
C LEU A 29 0.43 -4.18 -5.80
N VAL A 30 1.25 -5.07 -6.37
CA VAL A 30 0.95 -6.50 -6.48
C VAL A 30 0.83 -7.14 -5.10
N HIS A 31 1.72 -6.81 -4.16
CA HIS A 31 1.66 -7.32 -2.78
C HIS A 31 0.34 -6.97 -2.09
N ILE A 32 -0.11 -5.72 -2.21
CA ILE A 32 -1.41 -5.29 -1.67
C ILE A 32 -2.56 -6.05 -2.35
N HIS A 33 -2.44 -6.34 -3.64
CA HIS A 33 -3.45 -7.07 -4.41
C HIS A 33 -3.53 -8.56 -4.06
N GLU A 34 -2.39 -9.19 -3.83
CA GLU A 34 -2.34 -10.63 -3.56
C GLU A 34 -2.61 -10.96 -2.09
N GLY A 35 -2.44 -10.01 -1.18
CA GLY A 35 -2.69 -10.21 0.25
C GLY A 35 -1.72 -11.21 0.89
N THR A 36 -0.62 -11.54 0.21
CA THR A 36 0.36 -12.54 0.61
C THR A 36 1.75 -11.93 0.78
N PRO A 37 2.49 -12.30 1.83
CA PRO A 37 3.82 -11.77 2.08
C PRO A 37 4.83 -12.42 1.13
N ARG A 38 5.35 -11.66 0.18
CA ARG A 38 6.70 -11.87 -0.34
C ARG A 38 7.55 -10.67 0.02
N ASP A 39 8.58 -10.96 0.80
CA ASP A 39 9.81 -10.20 1.06
C ASP A 39 9.75 -8.80 1.71
N TYR A 40 8.59 -8.16 1.78
CA TYR A 40 8.45 -6.90 2.52
C TYR A 40 7.94 -7.10 3.94
N ALA A 41 8.54 -6.37 4.89
CA ALA A 41 8.00 -6.27 6.23
C ALA A 41 6.70 -5.46 6.17
N SER A 42 5.55 -6.14 6.23
CA SER A 42 4.24 -5.50 6.20
C SER A 42 3.45 -5.80 7.48
N SER A 43 2.66 -4.82 7.91
CA SER A 43 1.67 -5.01 8.97
C SER A 43 0.32 -4.42 8.54
N CYS A 44 -0.74 -5.19 8.75
CA CYS A 44 -2.11 -4.74 8.52
C CYS A 44 -2.76 -4.48 9.88
N HIS A 45 -3.06 -3.23 10.17
CA HIS A 45 -3.87 -2.88 11.34
C HIS A 45 -5.34 -2.90 10.93
N ARG A 46 -5.98 -4.03 11.23
CA ARG A 46 -7.40 -4.26 10.96
C ARG A 46 -8.26 -3.38 11.89
N ARG A 47 -9.37 -2.88 11.37
CA ARG A 47 -10.28 -1.88 11.97
C ARG A 47 -10.74 -2.18 13.39
N MET A 48 -10.94 -1.11 14.17
CA MET A 48 -11.93 -1.10 15.26
C MET A 48 -13.34 -0.90 14.68
N LYS A 49 -14.37 -1.34 15.42
CA LYS A 49 -15.76 -1.61 14.97
C LYS A 49 -16.47 -0.53 14.12
N ASN A 50 -15.97 0.71 14.07
CA ASN A 50 -16.59 1.87 13.40
C ASN A 50 -15.75 2.51 12.29
N ASP A 51 -14.54 2.01 11.99
CA ASP A 51 -13.70 2.64 10.97
C ASP A 51 -14.03 2.15 9.55
N ARG A 52 -14.23 3.11 8.63
CA ARG A 52 -14.44 2.86 7.20
C ARG A 52 -13.15 2.44 6.48
N TYR A 53 -12.00 2.63 7.11
CA TYR A 53 -10.68 2.42 6.51
C TYR A 53 -9.84 1.51 7.40
N TYR A 54 -9.06 0.61 6.82
CA TYR A 54 -7.98 -0.06 7.56
C TYR A 54 -6.63 0.49 7.12
N GLN A 55 -5.64 0.41 8.00
CA GLN A 55 -4.29 0.87 7.73
C GLN A 55 -3.40 -0.28 7.33
N TYR A 56 -2.65 -0.08 6.25
CA TYR A 56 -1.68 -1.03 5.75
C TYR A 56 -0.31 -0.37 5.74
N ARG A 57 0.63 -0.94 6.49
CA ARG A 57 2.00 -0.46 6.60
C ARG A 57 2.91 -1.41 5.83
N ILE A 58 3.80 -0.87 5.01
CA ILE A 58 4.79 -1.64 4.26
C ILE A 58 6.13 -0.94 4.39
N SER A 59 7.15 -1.68 4.82
CA SER A 59 8.54 -1.25 4.75
C SER A 59 9.24 -1.95 3.59
N VAL A 60 9.91 -1.17 2.75
CA VAL A 60 10.71 -1.63 1.62
C VAL A 60 12.16 -1.27 1.85
N MET A 61 13.06 -2.24 1.77
CA MET A 61 14.49 -2.01 1.90
C MET A 61 15.12 -1.96 0.50
N GLU A 62 15.81 -0.88 0.16
CA GLU A 62 16.64 -0.83 -1.04
C GLU A 62 17.97 -1.56 -0.83
N GLU A 63 18.64 -1.96 -1.92
CA GLU A 63 19.97 -2.61 -1.87
C GLU A 63 21.03 -1.74 -1.19
N ASN A 64 20.85 -0.41 -1.21
CA ASN A 64 21.74 0.56 -0.55
C ASN A 64 21.51 0.65 0.98
N GLY A 65 20.57 -0.12 1.53
CA GLY A 65 20.22 -0.13 2.95
C GLY A 65 19.25 0.96 3.40
N ARG A 66 18.69 1.75 2.46
CA ARG A 66 17.67 2.75 2.75
C ARG A 66 16.31 2.08 2.96
N GLU A 67 15.65 2.39 4.06
CA GLU A 67 14.30 1.90 4.34
C GLU A 67 13.25 2.94 3.92
N HIS A 68 12.30 2.49 3.12
CA HIS A 68 11.16 3.25 2.64
C HIS A 68 9.89 2.75 3.33
N LEU A 69 9.27 3.61 4.12
CA LEU A 69 8.06 3.31 4.87
C LEU A 69 6.83 3.89 4.16
N PHE A 70 5.89 3.01 3.81
CA PHE A 70 4.58 3.35 3.25
C PHE A 70 3.48 3.12 4.28
N LEU A 71 2.61 4.12 4.44
CA LEU A 71 1.39 4.03 5.24
C LEU A 71 0.18 4.25 4.34
N LEU A 72 -0.62 3.22 4.12
CA LEU A 72 -1.75 3.24 3.21
C LEU A 72 -3.05 3.19 4.00
N ALA A 73 -4.00 4.04 3.64
CA ALA A 73 -5.39 3.91 4.07
C ALA A 73 -6.19 3.23 2.96
N VAL A 74 -6.89 2.15 3.30
CA VAL A 74 -7.62 1.32 2.33
C VAL A 74 -9.10 1.21 2.69
N ASP A 75 -9.95 1.47 1.70
CA ASP A 75 -11.40 1.31 1.74
C ASP A 75 -11.81 0.04 0.97
N ASP A 76 -12.47 -0.87 1.66
CA ASP A 76 -13.07 -2.10 1.11
C ASP A 76 -14.61 -2.10 1.20
N THR A 77 -15.20 -1.01 1.71
CA THR A 77 -16.65 -0.89 1.99
C THR A 77 -17.41 -0.34 0.80
N THR A 78 -16.75 0.48 -0.02
CA THR A 78 -17.40 1.21 -1.12
C THR A 78 -17.61 0.34 -2.36
N SER A 79 -16.89 -0.76 -2.51
CA SER A 79 -17.02 -1.63 -3.68
C SER A 79 -16.70 -3.07 -3.28
N PRO A 80 -17.70 -3.98 -3.32
CA PRO A 80 -17.45 -5.40 -3.15
C PRO A 80 -16.35 -5.84 -4.11
N ASP A 81 -15.43 -6.67 -3.63
CA ASP A 81 -14.26 -7.18 -4.37
C ASP A 81 -13.15 -6.17 -4.71
N HIS A 82 -13.19 -4.94 -4.19
CA HIS A 82 -12.14 -3.96 -4.45
C HIS A 82 -11.54 -3.38 -3.18
N LEU A 83 -10.23 -3.13 -3.24
CA LEU A 83 -9.47 -2.42 -2.23
C LEU A 83 -9.06 -1.07 -2.79
N ARG A 84 -9.67 0.00 -2.32
CA ARG A 84 -9.39 1.35 -2.81
C ARG A 84 -8.40 2.04 -1.88
N ILE A 85 -7.22 2.39 -2.41
CA ILE A 85 -6.26 3.22 -1.67
C ILE A 85 -6.81 4.64 -1.64
N VAL A 86 -7.16 5.14 -0.45
CA VAL A 86 -7.73 6.48 -0.28
C VAL A 86 -6.70 7.50 0.20
N ASN A 87 -5.61 7.04 0.82
CA ASN A 87 -4.51 7.89 1.23
C ASN A 87 -3.18 7.10 1.25
N ILE A 88 -2.06 7.82 1.08
CA ILE A 88 -0.70 7.31 1.19
C ILE A 88 0.20 8.30 1.93
N GLY A 89 0.87 7.81 2.97
CA GLY A 89 1.98 8.45 3.63
C GLY A 89 3.29 7.77 3.25
N TYR A 90 4.37 8.54 3.23
CA TYR A 90 5.70 8.08 2.88
C TYR A 90 6.75 8.70 3.81
N ALA A 91 7.70 7.89 4.27
CA ALA A 91 8.87 8.33 5.02
C ALA A 91 10.10 7.51 4.60
N ILE A 92 11.28 8.10 4.74
CA ILE A 92 12.56 7.41 4.66
C ILE A 92 13.08 7.31 6.10
N LEU A 93 13.44 6.10 6.53
CA LEU A 93 14.01 5.83 7.86
C LEU A 93 15.53 5.67 7.80
#